data_AF-A0AAD8AII9-F1
#
_entry.id   AF-A0AAD8AII9-F1
#
_cell.length_a   1.000
_cell.length_b   1.000
_cell.length_c   1.000
_cell.angle_alpha   90.00
_cell.angle_beta   90.00
_cell.angle_gamma   90.00
#
_symmetry.space_group_name_H-M   'P 1'
#
loop_
_entity.id
_entity.type
_entity.pdbx_description
1 polymer ?
#
loop_
_entity_poly.entity_id
_entity_poly.type
_entity_poly.pdbx_seq_one_letter_code
_entity_poly.pdbx_strand_id
1 'polypeptide(L)'
;MLIECVPMDKEVGDLAPIYFKKAILECETECATNKKLVDLKNKDVRRAVPNGLPFFTVGFGLDPGFAHDHSIWRKQRKDNFDAQRKKVMQFAECCKPYDFTVNNS
;
A
#
# COMPACT_ATOMS: atom_id res chain seq x y z
N MET A 1 -11.97 -2.18 4.09
CA MET A 1 -10.53 -2.26 3.81
C MET A 1 -10.33 -1.89 2.34
N LEU A 2 -9.51 -0.90 2.05
CA LEU A 2 -9.12 -0.51 0.69
C LEU A 2 -7.63 -0.83 0.53
N ILE A 3 -7.27 -1.56 -0.51
CA ILE A 3 -5.87 -1.82 -0.86
C ILE A 3 -5.56 -0.99 -2.11
N GLU A 4 -4.62 -0.06 -1.97
CA GLU A 4 -4.17 0.78 -3.08
C GLU A 4 -2.95 0.12 -3.74
N CYS A 5 -3.01 -0.04 -5.08
CA CYS A 5 -1.90 -0.54 -5.88
C CYS A 5 -1.37 0.60 -6.74
N VAL A 6 -0.10 0.98 -6.51
CA VAL A 6 0.57 2.06 -7.24
C VAL A 6 1.63 1.43 -8.14
N PRO A 7 1.38 1.26 -9.45
CA PRO A 7 2.40 0.76 -10.36
C PRO A 7 3.51 1.81 -10.49
N MET A 8 4.74 1.34 -10.52
CA MET A 8 5.93 2.17 -10.67
C MET A 8 7.00 1.42 -11.47
N ASP A 9 7.90 2.18 -12.07
CA ASP A 9 9.05 1.62 -12.75
C ASP A 9 9.91 0.84 -11.77
N LYS A 10 10.50 -0.26 -12.25
CA LYS A 10 11.25 -1.19 -11.41
C LYS A 10 12.34 -0.51 -10.60
N GLU A 11 13.11 0.39 -11.22
CA GLU A 11 14.21 1.10 -10.57
C GLU A 11 13.74 1.96 -9.38
N VAL A 12 12.56 2.57 -9.51
CA VAL A 12 11.93 3.34 -8.42
C VAL A 12 11.36 2.40 -7.36
N GLY A 13 10.73 1.30 -7.79
CA GLY A 13 10.18 0.27 -6.91
C GLY A 13 11.24 -0.41 -6.04
N ASP A 14 12.42 -0.68 -6.57
CA ASP A 14 13.54 -1.29 -5.85
C ASP A 14 14.04 -0.39 -4.70
N LEU A 15 13.87 0.93 -4.82
CA LEU A 15 14.22 1.91 -3.78
C LEU A 15 13.09 2.17 -2.78
N ALA A 16 11.84 1.86 -3.14
CA ALA A 16 10.66 2.15 -2.32
C ALA A 16 10.77 1.65 -0.87
N PRO A 17 11.28 0.43 -0.56
CA PRO A 17 11.43 -0.03 0.81
C PRO A 17 12.27 0.91 1.69
N ILE A 18 13.35 1.47 1.13
CA ILE A 18 14.25 2.37 1.87
C ILE A 18 13.55 3.71 2.13
N TYR A 19 12.86 4.25 1.13
CA TYR A 19 12.10 5.50 1.29
C TYR A 19 11.00 5.39 2.34
N PHE A 20 10.17 4.35 2.28
CA PHE A 20 9.11 4.14 3.25
C PHE A 20 9.66 3.91 4.67
N LYS A 21 10.72 3.09 4.79
CA LYS A 21 11.37 2.87 6.10
C LYS A 21 11.88 4.17 6.71
N LYS A 22 12.55 5.00 5.91
CA LYS A 22 13.06 6.30 6.36
C LYS A 22 11.92 7.24 6.75
N ALA A 23 10.93 7.41 5.88
CA ALA A 23 9.80 8.31 6.12
C ALA A 23 9.01 7.93 7.37
N ILE A 24 8.76 6.63 7.60
CA ILE A 24 8.03 6.16 8.79
C ILE A 24 8.82 6.46 10.08
N LEU A 25 10.13 6.21 10.08
CA LEU A 25 10.97 6.46 11.26
C LEU A 25 11.09 7.96 11.59
N GLU A 26 11.05 8.81 10.56
CA GLU A 26 11.13 10.28 10.68
C GLU A 26 9.77 10.93 11.00
N CYS A 27 8.64 10.28 10.70
CA CYS A 27 7.30 10.88 10.79
C CYS A 27 6.77 11.01 12.23
N GLU A 28 7.21 10.16 13.17
CA GLU A 28 6.72 10.22 14.55
C GLU A 28 7.54 11.13 15.46
N THR A 29 6.82 11.98 16.20
CA THR A 29 7.34 12.71 17.36
C THR A 29 7.92 11.78 18.44
N GLU A 30 8.90 12.24 19.20
CA GLU A 30 9.68 11.49 20.20
C GLU A 30 8.88 10.81 21.34
N CYS A 31 7.55 11.00 21.40
CA CYS A 31 6.65 10.46 22.44
C CYS A 31 5.66 9.37 21.95
N ALA A 32 5.98 8.61 20.91
CA ALA A 32 5.16 7.43 20.55
C ALA A 32 5.40 6.30 21.57
N THR A 33 4.33 5.83 22.23
CA THR A 33 4.39 4.71 23.19
C THR A 33 4.58 3.35 22.50
N ASN A 34 4.26 3.26 21.20
CA ASN A 34 4.34 2.05 20.40
C ASN A 34 5.59 2.01 19.51
N LYS A 35 5.96 0.83 19.00
CA LYS A 35 7.04 0.70 18.03
C LYS A 35 6.68 1.45 16.74
N LYS A 36 7.52 2.42 16.37
CA LYS A 36 7.35 3.26 15.18
C LYS A 36 7.21 2.49 13.87
N LEU A 37 7.85 1.34 13.74
CA LEU A 37 7.81 0.56 12.50
C LEU A 37 7.69 -0.91 12.83
N VAL A 38 6.71 -1.57 12.23
CA VAL A 38 6.51 -3.01 12.36
C VAL A 38 6.91 -3.67 11.05
N ASP A 39 7.98 -4.46 11.08
CA ASP A 39 8.46 -5.25 9.93
C ASP A 39 7.60 -6.50 9.77
N LEU A 40 7.03 -6.69 8.57
CA LEU A 40 6.13 -7.81 8.24
C LEU A 40 6.84 -8.98 7.54
N LYS A 41 8.17 -8.94 7.35
CA LYS A 41 8.93 -9.96 6.62
C LYS A 41 8.61 -11.41 6.97
N ASN A 42 8.33 -11.68 8.24
CA ASN A 42 8.04 -13.03 8.74
C ASN A 42 6.71 -13.12 9.50
N LYS A 43 5.82 -12.12 9.35
CA LYS A 43 4.61 -12.01 10.18
C LYS A 43 3.43 -11.48 9.38
N ASP A 44 2.30 -12.15 9.51
CA ASP A 44 1.02 -11.62 9.05
C ASP A 44 0.65 -10.36 9.85
N VAL A 45 0.12 -9.35 9.16
CA VAL A 45 -0.34 -8.09 9.78
C VAL A 45 -1.31 -8.33 10.94
N ARG A 46 -2.20 -9.33 10.83
CA ARG A 46 -3.18 -9.71 11.86
C ARG A 46 -2.53 -10.24 13.15
N ARG A 47 -1.28 -10.71 13.06
CA ARG A 47 -0.48 -11.13 14.22
C ARG A 47 0.44 -10.01 14.71
N ALA A 48 0.81 -9.09 13.83
CA ALA A 48 1.76 -8.03 14.13
C ALA A 48 1.10 -6.79 14.77
N VAL A 49 -0.17 -6.51 14.41
CA VAL A 49 -0.94 -5.37 14.89
C VAL A 49 -2.14 -5.85 15.72
N PRO A 50 -2.36 -5.33 16.95
CA PRO A 50 -3.55 -5.64 17.74
C PRO A 50 -4.86 -5.25 17.03
N ASN A 51 -5.91 -6.04 17.25
CA ASN A 51 -7.23 -5.74 16.72
C ASN A 51 -7.79 -4.43 17.29
N GLY A 52 -8.52 -3.67 16.46
CA GLY A 52 -9.21 -2.45 16.87
C GLY A 52 -8.39 -1.16 16.78
N LEU A 53 -7.10 -1.24 16.44
CA LEU A 53 -6.25 -0.07 16.21
C LEU A 53 -6.23 0.29 14.71
N PRO A 54 -6.27 1.59 14.36
CA PRO A 54 -6.05 2.02 12.99
C PRO A 54 -4.58 1.80 12.62
N PHE A 55 -4.33 1.21 11.45
CA PHE A 55 -2.98 1.01 10.95
C PHE A 55 -2.96 1.15 9.43
N PHE A 56 -1.84 1.56 8.88
CA PHE A 56 -1.53 1.47 7.47
C PHE A 56 -0.50 0.36 7.24
N THR A 57 -0.60 -0.30 6.09
CA THR A 57 0.40 -1.26 5.64
C THR A 57 0.86 -0.92 4.24
N VAL A 58 2.13 -1.16 3.97
CA VAL A 58 2.71 -1.11 2.62
C VAL A 58 3.34 -2.47 2.30
N GLY A 59 3.17 -2.94 1.08
CA GLY A 59 3.84 -4.13 0.52
C GLY A 59 4.61 -3.76 -0.74
N PHE A 60 5.65 -4.53 -1.07
CA PHE A 60 6.53 -4.24 -2.20
C PHE A 60 6.52 -5.43 -3.16
N GLY A 61 5.62 -5.38 -4.14
CA GLY A 61 5.39 -6.51 -5.04
C GLY A 61 4.88 -7.74 -4.28
N LEU A 62 5.62 -8.85 -4.37
CA LEU A 62 5.31 -10.08 -3.61
C LEU A 62 5.90 -10.07 -2.20
N ASP A 63 6.82 -9.14 -1.92
CA ASP A 63 7.46 -9.06 -0.63
C ASP A 63 6.59 -8.31 0.39
N PRO A 64 6.45 -8.84 1.62
CA PRO A 64 5.84 -8.10 2.72
C PRO A 64 6.66 -6.85 3.04
N GLY A 65 5.98 -5.75 3.37
CA GLY A 65 6.63 -4.50 3.74
C GLY A 65 6.47 -4.15 5.21
N PHE A 66 5.87 -3.00 5.49
CA PHE A 66 5.82 -2.41 6.82
C PHE A 66 4.39 -2.12 7.26
N ALA A 67 4.17 -2.10 8.57
CA ALA A 67 2.96 -1.54 9.18
C ALA A 67 3.31 -0.38 10.13
N HIS A 68 2.40 0.59 10.22
CA HIS A 68 2.50 1.79 11.04
C HIS A 68 1.11 2.34 11.40
N ASP A 69 1.02 3.25 12.37
CA ASP A 69 -0.25 3.90 12.74
C ASP A 69 -0.78 4.81 11.62
N HIS A 70 -2.09 4.82 11.38
CA HIS A 70 -2.76 5.49 10.24
C HIS A 70 -3.17 6.94 10.53
N SER A 71 -2.58 7.64 11.50
CA SER A 71 -3.14 8.92 11.94
C SER A 71 -3.16 10.04 10.88
N ILE A 72 -2.43 9.93 9.74
CA ILE A 72 -2.20 11.07 8.82
C ILE A 72 -2.18 10.73 7.30
N TRP A 73 -3.00 9.81 6.78
CA TRP A 73 -3.11 9.64 5.30
C TRP A 73 -4.21 10.51 4.69
N ARG A 74 -3.84 11.41 3.76
CA ARG A 74 -4.78 12.29 3.04
C ARG A 74 -5.23 11.65 1.72
N LYS A 75 -6.55 11.65 1.48
CA LYS A 75 -7.15 11.14 0.22
C LYS A 75 -6.65 11.92 -1.00
N GLN A 76 -6.51 11.20 -2.12
CA GLN A 76 -6.14 11.78 -3.41
C GLN A 76 -7.19 12.80 -3.89
N ARG A 77 -6.76 13.79 -4.71
CA ARG A 77 -7.68 14.76 -5.32
C ARG A 77 -8.60 14.06 -6.31
N LYS A 78 -9.86 14.51 -6.37
CA LYS A 78 -10.86 13.97 -7.31
C LYS A 78 -10.51 14.36 -8.75
N ASP A 79 -10.48 13.37 -9.64
CA ASP A 79 -10.38 13.57 -11.09
C ASP A 79 -11.77 13.87 -11.70
N ASN A 80 -11.79 14.41 -12.93
CA ASN A 80 -13.01 14.49 -13.73
C ASN A 80 -13.45 13.10 -14.22
N PHE A 81 -14.76 12.89 -14.36
CA PHE A 81 -15.37 11.60 -14.70
C PHE A 81 -14.83 11.00 -16.01
N ASP A 82 -14.67 11.81 -17.05
CA ASP A 82 -14.15 11.33 -18.34
C ASP A 82 -12.69 10.86 -18.26
N ALA A 83 -11.86 11.57 -17.49
CA ALA A 83 -10.48 11.19 -17.27
C ALA A 83 -10.40 9.87 -16.49
N GLN A 84 -11.25 9.71 -15.48
CA GLN A 84 -11.35 8.46 -14.72
C GLN A 84 -11.80 7.31 -15.62
N ARG A 85 -12.87 7.49 -16.41
CA ARG A 85 -13.39 6.47 -17.33
C ARG A 85 -12.33 6.00 -18.31
N LYS A 86 -11.58 6.93 -18.93
CA LYS A 86 -10.52 6.58 -19.88
C LYS A 86 -9.42 5.74 -19.24
N LYS A 87 -8.96 6.11 -18.03
CA LYS A 87 -7.97 5.34 -17.27
C LYS A 87 -8.47 3.94 -16.94
N VAL A 88 -9.73 3.82 -16.52
CA VAL A 88 -10.35 2.52 -16.18
C VAL A 88 -10.44 1.60 -17.40
N MET A 89 -10.86 2.12 -18.56
CA MET A 89 -10.96 1.31 -19.79
C MET A 89 -9.58 0.80 -20.24
N GLN A 90 -8.56 1.67 -20.21
CA GLN A 90 -7.19 1.28 -20.55
C GLN A 90 -6.64 0.20 -19.60
N PHE A 91 -6.85 0.38 -18.29
CA PHE A 91 -6.45 -0.61 -17.29
C PHE A 91 -7.15 -1.95 -17.52
N ALA A 92 -8.46 -1.93 -17.79
CA ALA A 92 -9.22 -3.14 -18.05
C ALA A 92 -8.62 -3.95 -19.20
N GLU A 93 -8.20 -3.30 -20.29
CA GLU A 93 -7.51 -3.96 -21.41
C GLU A 93 -6.17 -4.58 -21.01
N CYS A 94 -5.34 -3.86 -20.25
CA CYS A 94 -4.06 -4.37 -19.76
C CYS A 94 -4.23 -5.57 -18.81
N CYS A 95 -5.32 -5.63 -18.05
CA CYS A 95 -5.58 -6.69 -17.08
C CYS A 95 -6.22 -7.95 -17.67
N LYS A 96 -6.85 -7.90 -18.85
CA LYS A 96 -7.50 -9.06 -19.49
C LYS A 96 -6.67 -10.36 -19.46
N PRO A 97 -5.38 -10.39 -19.87
CA PRO A 97 -4.61 -11.63 -19.89
C PRO A 97 -4.25 -12.17 -18.50
N TYR A 98 -4.41 -11.38 -17.44
CA TYR A 98 -4.07 -11.73 -16.06
C TYR A 98 -5.31 -11.93 -15.18
N ASP A 99 -6.51 -11.79 -15.75
CA ASP A 99 -7.76 -11.93 -15.00
C ASP A 99 -8.10 -13.42 -14.79
N PHE A 100 -7.86 -13.90 -13.58
CA PHE A 100 -8.14 -15.27 -13.18
C PHE A 100 -9.63 -15.55 -12.93
N THR A 101 -10.50 -14.53 -12.93
CA THR A 101 -11.93 -14.71 -12.67
C THR A 101 -12.71 -15.19 -13.89
N VAL A 102 -12.18 -14.97 -15.10
CA VAL A 102 -12.84 -15.27 -16.38
C VAL A 102 -12.92 -16.78 -16.68
N ASN A 103 -12.01 -17.59 -16.11
CA ASN A 103 -11.94 -19.03 -16.37
C ASN A 103 -12.73 -19.91 -15.38
N ASN A 104 -13.38 -19.30 -14.38
CA ASN A 104 -14.17 -20.01 -13.35
C ASN A 104 -15.69 -19.90 -13.58
N SER A 105 -16.12 -19.64 -14.83
CA SER A 105 -17.53 -19.51 -15.23
C SER A 105 -17.94 -20.58 -16.22
#